data_AF-A0A2P6QPA6-F1
#
_entry.id   AF-A0A2P6QPA6-F1
#
_cell.length_a   1.000
_cell.length_b   1.000
_cell.length_c   1.000
_cell.angle_alpha   90.00
_cell.angle_beta   90.00
_cell.angle_gamma   90.00
#
_symmetry.space_group_name_H-M   'P 1'
#
loop_
_entity.id
_entity.type
_entity.pdbx_description
1 polymer ?
#
loop_
_entity_poly.entity_id
_entity_poly.type
_entity_poly.pdbx_seq_one_letter_code
_entity_poly.pdbx_strand_id
1 'polypeptide(L)' 'MIDMYMKCSQEEMACIIFDNMPNKTAVSWNSLISGFIRSGDVKSAWKVFNEMPKS' A
#
# COMPACT_ATOMS: atom_id res chain seq x y z
N MET A 1 -2.70 -2.38 10.43
CA MET A 1 -2.37 -3.79 10.14
C MET A 1 -1.36 -3.89 9.00
N ILE A 2 -1.56 -3.17 7.88
CA ILE A 2 -0.57 -3.08 6.77
C ILE A 2 0.74 -2.40 7.22
N ASP A 3 0.66 -1.40 8.13
CA ASP A 3 1.85 -0.71 8.65
C ASP A 3 2.85 -1.62 9.39
N MET A 4 2.43 -2.79 9.89
CA MET A 4 3.32 -3.73 10.57
C MET A 4 4.14 -4.57 9.58
N TYR A 5 3.53 -5.00 8.47
CA TYR A 5 4.22 -5.77 7.41
C TYR A 5 5.21 -4.90 6.61
N MET A 6 4.90 -3.62 6.49
CA MET A 6 5.78 -2.62 5.89
C MET A 6 7.11 -2.41 6.63
N LYS A 7 7.21 -2.80 7.90
CA LYS A 7 8.43 -2.64 8.71
C LYS A 7 9.45 -3.77 8.50
N CYS A 8 9.08 -4.86 7.83
CA CYS A 8 9.90 -6.08 7.73
C CYS A 8 10.44 -6.37 6.32
N SER A 9 10.50 -5.38 5.42
CA SER A 9 10.82 -5.58 3.99
C SER A 9 9.87 -6.57 3.29
N GLN A 10 8.67 -6.79 3.85
CA GLN A 10 7.62 -7.63 3.28
C GLN A 10 6.61 -6.78 2.52
N GLU A 11 7.12 -6.02 1.55
CA GLU A 11 6.32 -5.18 0.65
C GLU A 11 5.28 -6.03 -0.10
N GLU A 12 5.67 -7.24 -0.52
CA GLU A 12 4.77 -8.24 -1.11
C GLU A 12 3.59 -8.61 -0.21
N MET A 13 3.82 -8.74 1.10
CA MET A 13 2.78 -9.16 2.03
C MET A 13 1.76 -8.03 2.28
N ALA A 14 2.22 -6.78 2.27
CA ALA A 14 1.34 -5.61 2.31
C ALA A 14 0.44 -5.54 1.05
N CYS A 15 0.98 -5.81 -0.14
CA CYS A 15 0.22 -5.90 -1.38
C CYS A 15 -0.80 -7.05 -1.36
N ILE A 16 -0.40 -8.25 -0.92
CA ILE A 16 -1.31 -9.41 -0.84
C ILE A 16 -2.48 -9.13 0.09
N ILE A 17 -2.24 -8.52 1.26
CA ILE A 17 -3.30 -8.14 2.21
C ILE A 17 -4.20 -7.06 1.60
N PHE A 18 -3.61 -6.11 0.89
CA PHE A 18 -4.36 -5.04 0.23
C PHE A 18 -5.25 -5.58 -0.90
N ASP A 19 -4.73 -6.47 -1.74
CA ASP A 19 -5.45 -7.09 -2.84
C ASP A 19 -6.62 -7.94 -2.35
N ASN A 20 -6.41 -8.71 -1.27
CA ASN A 20 -7.44 -9.52 -0.65
C ASN A 20 -8.48 -8.71 0.16
N MET A 21 -8.32 -7.39 0.29
CA MET A 21 -9.29 -6.57 1.00
C MET A 21 -10.55 -6.36 0.14
N PRO A 22 -11.74 -6.81 0.60
CA PRO A 22 -12.97 -6.73 -0.17
C PRO A 22 -13.47 -5.29 -0.34
N ASN A 23 -13.06 -4.38 0.55
CA ASN A 23 -13.43 -2.97 0.52
C ASN A 23 -12.19 -2.11 0.77
N LYS A 24 -11.53 -1.69 -0.30
CA LYS A 24 -10.35 -0.82 -0.26
C LYS A 24 -10.80 0.62 0.02
N THR A 25 -10.50 1.12 1.21
CA THR A 25 -10.82 2.49 1.63
C THR A 25 -9.64 3.44 1.40
N ALA A 26 -9.88 4.76 1.43
CA ALA A 26 -8.82 5.75 1.33
C ALA A 26 -7.69 5.55 2.36
N VAL A 27 -8.03 5.06 3.56
CA VAL A 27 -7.04 4.72 4.59
C VAL A 27 -6.16 3.54 4.15
N SER A 28 -6.73 2.48 3.57
CA SER A 28 -5.95 1.33 3.08
C SER A 28 -4.99 1.69 1.94
N TRP A 29 -5.42 2.55 1.01
CA TRP A 29 -4.56 3.08 -0.06
C TRP A 29 -3.42 3.91 0.52
N ASN A 30 -3.74 4.83 1.44
CA ASN A 30 -2.73 5.68 2.09
C ASN A 30 -1.72 4.88 2.91
N SER A 31 -2.15 3.82 3.59
CA SER A 31 -1.26 2.91 4.31
C SER A 31 -0.28 2.19 3.36
N LEU A 32 -0.76 1.72 2.20
CA LEU A 32 0.10 1.04 1.22
C LEU A 32 1.11 2.01 0.59
N ILE A 33 0.66 3.21 0.20
CA ILE A 33 1.51 4.28 -0.37
C ILE A 33 2.57 4.73 0.63
N SER A 34 2.17 5.02 1.87
CA SER A 34 3.10 5.43 2.94
C SER A 34 4.12 4.34 3.24
N GLY A 35 3.69 3.09 3.10
CA GLY A 35 4.54 1.94 3.12
C GLY A 35 5.67 2.01 2.09
N PHE A 36 5.32 2.05 0.80
CA PHE A 36 6.28 2.13 -0.30
C PHE A 36 7.22 3.35 -0.20
N ILE A 37 6.71 4.50 0.26
CA ILE A 37 7.55 5.69 0.51
C ILE A 37 8.59 5.40 1.59
N ARG A 38 8.21 4.72 2.67
CA ARG A 38 9.12 4.39 3.78
C ARG A 38 10.18 3.36 3.39
N SER A 39 9.89 2.47 2.46
CA SER A 39 10.91 1.55 1.92
C SER A 39 11.80 2.17 0.84
N GLY A 40 11.47 3.39 0.40
CA GLY A 40 12.20 4.11 -0.65
C GLY A 40 11.75 3.78 -2.06
N ASP A 41 10.78 2.86 -2.23
CA ASP A 41 10.17 2.57 -3.53
C ASP A 41 9.06 3.57 -3.88
N VAL A 42 9.49 4.80 -4.16
CA VAL A 42 8.60 5.89 -4.58
C VAL A 42 7.86 5.55 -5.88
N LYS A 43 8.45 4.71 -6.73
CA LYS A 43 7.86 4.33 -8.03
C LYS A 43 6.61 3.47 -7.82
N SER A 44 6.69 2.47 -6.95
CA SER A 44 5.54 1.65 -6.59
C SER A 44 4.49 2.46 -5.83
N ALA A 45 4.91 3.36 -4.94
CA ALA A 45 4.00 4.29 -4.26
C ALA A 45 3.17 5.12 -5.26
N TRP A 46 3.82 5.64 -6.30
CA TRP A 46 3.17 6.43 -7.35
C TRP A 46 2.21 5.61 -8.21
N LYS A 47 2.56 4.35 -8.52
CA LYS A 47 1.70 3.44 -9.26
C LYS A 47 0.40 3.16 -8.48
N VAL A 48 0.53 2.84 -7.19
CA VAL A 48 -0.61 2.61 -6.29
C VAL A 48 -1.48 3.86 -6.16
N PHE A 49 -0.88 5.04 -6.05
CA PHE A 49 -1.65 6.30 -6.04
C PHE A 49 -2.47 6.51 -7.33
N ASN A 50 -1.92 6.16 -8.49
CA ASN A 50 -2.65 6.25 -9.77
C ASN A 50 -3.78 5.23 -9.92
N GLU A 51 -3.64 4.06 -9.29
CA GLU A 51 -4.67 3.01 -9.29
C GLU A 51 -5.82 3.31 -8.30
N MET A 52 -5.62 4.28 -7.40
CA MET A 52 -6.66 4.70 -6.46
C MET A 52 -7.87 5.27 -7.23
N PRO A 53 -9.09 4.73 -7.01
CA PRO A 53 -10.27 5.19 -7.71
C PRO A 53 -10.53 6.66 -7.39
N LYS A 54 -10.59 7.49 -8.43
CA LYS A 54 -10.96 8.90 -8.28
C LYS A 54 -12.46 8.97 -7.99
N SER A 55 -12.81 9.59 -6.85
CA SER A 55 -14.20 9.96 -6.52
C SER A 55 -14.83 10.83 -7.60
#